data_AF-A0A965V1K9-F1
#
_entry.id   AF-A0A965V1K9-F1
#
_cell.length_a   1.000
_cell.length_b   1.000
_cell.length_c   1.000
_cell.angle_alpha   90.00
_cell.angle_beta   90.00
_cell.angle_gamma   90.00
#
_symmetry.space_group_name_H-M   'P 1'
#
loop_
_entity.id
_entity.type
_entity.pdbx_description
1 polymer ?
#
loop_
_entity_poly.entity_id
_entity_poly.type
_entity_poly.pdbx_seq_one_letter_code
_entity_poly.pdbx_strand_id
1 'polypeptide(L)'
;GLVCLLIKFGQEFLHIIMTVVDTPEREIVLSILALVDITLVANLLIMVIFSGYENFVSKIDVNSHEDKPHWMGKVDYSGLKLKLIGSIVAISAIDLLKAFMHASNQGEMLTNTQMAWMVGIHATFIISGVLFAIMDKIAEDTPHH
;
A
#
# COMPACT_ATOMS: atom_id res chain seq x y z
N GLY A 1 12.63 9.25 5.45
CA GLY A 1 11.50 8.38 5.08
C GLY A 1 10.43 8.43 6.15
N LEU A 2 10.51 7.56 7.16
CA LEU A 2 9.48 7.41 8.20
C LEU A 2 9.14 8.72 8.93
N VAL A 3 10.16 9.49 9.34
CA VAL A 3 9.97 10.77 10.03
C VAL A 3 9.22 11.77 9.15
N CYS A 4 9.51 11.82 7.85
CA CYS A 4 8.78 12.70 6.92
C CYS A 4 7.30 12.29 6.81
N LEU A 5 7.02 10.99 6.72
CA LEU A 5 5.64 10.47 6.71
C LEU A 5 4.92 10.79 8.02
N LEU A 6 5.60 10.69 9.16
CA LEU A 6 5.05 11.01 10.47
C LEU A 6 4.74 12.51 10.62
N ILE A 7 5.62 13.39 10.13
CA ILE A 7 5.36 14.83 10.08
C ILE A 7 4.17 15.12 9.18
N LYS A 8 4.10 14.50 7.99
CA LYS A 8 2.98 14.70 7.06
C LYS A 8 1.65 14.19 7.60
N PHE A 9 1.66 13.03 8.24
CA PHE A 9 0.50 12.50 8.94
C PHE A 9 0.02 13.47 10.01
N GLY A 10 0.92 13.96 10.86
CA GLY A 10 0.57 14.94 11.90
C GLY A 10 0.04 16.25 11.33
N GLN A 11 0.65 16.77 10.26
CA GLN A 11 0.19 17.97 9.56
C GLN A 11 -1.25 17.79 9.03
N GLU A 12 -1.51 16.70 8.33
CA GLU A 12 -2.83 16.44 7.71
C GLU A 12 -3.89 16.16 8.77
N PHE A 13 -3.53 15.43 9.84
CA PHE A 13 -4.41 15.15 10.96
C PHE A 13 -4.81 16.42 11.70
N LEU A 14 -3.85 17.32 11.98
CA LEU A 14 -4.15 18.61 12.59
C LEU A 14 -5.00 19.49 11.68
N HIS A 15 -4.76 19.46 10.36
CA HIS A 15 -5.58 20.16 9.40
C HIS A 15 -7.04 19.70 9.47
N ILE A 16 -7.28 18.39 9.41
CA ILE A 16 -8.62 17.80 9.51
C ILE A 16 -9.31 18.21 10.81
N ILE A 17 -8.63 18.11 11.97
CA ILE A 17 -9.22 18.52 13.24
C ILE A 17 -9.68 19.97 13.23
N MET A 18 -8.87 20.86 12.63
CA MET A 18 -9.19 22.29 12.58
C MET A 18 -10.33 22.64 11.62
N THR A 19 -10.51 21.88 10.54
CA THR A 19 -11.53 22.15 9.52
C THR A 19 -12.76 21.25 9.60
N VAL A 20 -12.78 20.23 10.48
CA VAL A 20 -13.81 19.19 10.49
C VAL A 20 -15.26 19.71 10.60
N VAL A 21 -15.45 20.84 11.30
CA VAL A 21 -16.78 21.40 11.56
C VAL A 21 -17.35 22.15 10.35
N ASP A 22 -16.48 22.78 9.57
CA ASP A 22 -16.86 23.67 8.46
C ASP A 22 -16.70 23.01 7.08
N THR A 23 -16.01 21.87 7.03
CA THR A 23 -15.74 21.13 5.81
C THR A 23 -16.89 20.15 5.48
N PRO A 24 -17.35 20.08 4.22
CA PRO A 24 -18.37 19.12 3.80
C PRO A 24 -17.97 17.67 4.10
N GLU A 25 -18.94 16.82 4.49
CA GLU A 25 -18.71 15.40 4.84
C GLU A 25 -17.85 14.63 3.82
N ARG A 26 -18.05 14.95 2.54
CA ARG A 26 -17.28 14.39 1.43
C ARG A 26 -15.78 14.65 1.56
N GLU A 27 -15.40 15.88 1.82
CA GLU A 27 -13.99 16.27 1.93
C GLU A 27 -13.36 15.66 3.18
N ILE A 28 -14.10 15.54 4.28
CA ILE A 28 -13.66 14.81 5.48
C ILE A 28 -13.28 13.37 5.14
N VAL A 29 -14.12 12.65 4.40
CA VAL A 29 -13.85 11.27 3.98
C VAL A 29 -12.59 11.19 3.12
N LEU A 30 -12.39 12.14 2.20
CA LEU A 30 -11.21 12.19 1.33
C LEU A 30 -9.91 12.42 2.12
N SER A 31 -9.95 13.31 3.12
CA SER A 31 -8.81 13.58 4.00
C SER A 31 -8.48 12.40 4.91
N ILE A 32 -9.50 11.69 5.42
CA ILE A 32 -9.30 10.44 6.16
C ILE A 32 -8.66 9.37 5.26
N LEU A 33 -9.13 9.21 4.02
CA LEU A 33 -8.53 8.28 3.06
C LEU A 33 -7.06 8.63 2.74
N ALA A 34 -6.70 9.92 2.71
CA ALA A 34 -5.32 10.35 2.56
C ALA A 34 -4.45 9.98 3.78
N LEU A 35 -4.97 10.11 5.00
CA LEU A 35 -4.28 9.64 6.21
C LEU A 35 -4.04 8.13 6.18
N VAL A 36 -5.04 7.34 5.77
CA VAL A 36 -4.91 5.88 5.63
C VAL A 36 -3.79 5.53 4.64
N ASP A 37 -3.74 6.21 3.49
CA ASP A 37 -2.68 6.00 2.50
C ASP A 37 -1.28 6.27 3.07
N ILE A 38 -1.09 7.40 3.77
CA ILE A 38 0.18 7.73 4.44
C ILE A 38 0.60 6.61 5.41
N THR A 39 -0.35 6.04 6.16
CA THR A 39 -0.07 4.93 7.09
C THR A 39 0.30 3.63 6.39
N LEU A 40 -0.35 3.31 5.26
CA LEU A 40 -0.01 2.14 4.45
C LEU A 40 1.41 2.24 3.88
N VAL A 41 1.77 3.42 3.35
CA VAL A 41 3.12 3.70 2.86
C VAL A 41 4.14 3.58 3.99
N ALA A 42 3.83 4.10 5.18
CA ALA A 42 4.71 3.98 6.34
C ALA A 42 4.91 2.52 6.77
N ASN A 43 3.85 1.71 6.82
CA ASN A 43 3.93 0.29 7.14
C ASN A 43 4.80 -0.49 6.13
N LEU A 44 4.63 -0.20 4.84
CA LEU A 44 5.45 -0.78 3.77
C LEU A 44 6.93 -0.41 3.92
N LEU A 45 7.22 0.86 4.24
CA LEU A 45 8.58 1.34 4.46
C LEU A 45 9.24 0.63 5.67
N ILE A 46 8.49 0.41 6.75
CA ILE A 46 8.96 -0.36 7.91
C ILE A 46 9.32 -1.80 7.49
N MET A 47 8.45 -2.48 6.74
CA MET A 47 8.73 -3.83 6.27
C MET A 47 9.99 -3.90 5.40
N VAL A 48 10.19 -2.91 4.51
CA VAL A 48 11.40 -2.82 3.68
C VAL A 48 12.66 -2.56 4.53
N ILE A 49 12.58 -1.70 5.55
CA ILE A 49 13.70 -1.45 6.47
C ILE A 49 14.09 -2.74 7.19
N PHE A 50 13.12 -3.47 7.75
CA PHE A 50 13.41 -4.73 8.45
C PHE A 50 13.97 -5.80 7.51
N SER A 51 13.41 -5.94 6.31
CA SER A 51 13.95 -6.86 5.31
C SER A 51 15.37 -6.48 4.87
N GLY A 52 15.67 -5.18 4.74
CA GLY A 52 17.01 -4.69 4.46
C GLY A 52 17.99 -5.00 5.60
N TYR A 53 17.59 -4.72 6.84
CA TYR A 53 18.39 -5.04 8.02
C TYR A 53 18.69 -6.54 8.12
N GLU A 54 17.68 -7.39 7.94
CA GLU A 54 17.83 -8.85 7.95
C GLU A 54 18.79 -9.33 6.85
N ASN A 55 18.65 -8.81 5.63
CA ASN A 55 19.45 -9.24 4.48
C ASN A 55 20.90 -8.75 4.51
N PHE A 56 21.16 -7.54 5.00
CA PHE A 56 22.49 -6.91 4.94
C PHE A 56 23.25 -6.95 6.26
N VAL A 57 22.58 -6.87 7.41
CA VAL A 57 23.23 -6.84 8.73
C VAL A 57 23.18 -8.22 9.38
N SER A 58 22.05 -8.94 9.35
CA SER A 58 21.98 -10.27 10.00
C SER A 58 22.82 -11.35 9.29
N LYS A 59 23.10 -11.18 7.99
CA LYS A 59 24.03 -12.06 7.25
C LYS A 59 25.52 -11.71 7.43
N ILE A 60 25.87 -10.63 8.12
CA ILE A 60 27.28 -10.30 8.44
C ILE A 60 27.69 -10.88 9.80
N ASP A 61 26.73 -11.20 10.68
CA ASP A 61 26.97 -11.77 12.01
C ASP A 61 26.89 -13.31 12.02
N VAL A 62 27.58 -13.98 11.07
CA VAL A 62 27.49 -15.44 10.85
C VAL A 62 28.52 -16.25 11.65
N ASN A 63 29.04 -15.74 12.77
CA ASN A 63 30.05 -16.45 13.57
C ASN A 63 29.66 -16.75 15.02
N SER A 64 28.39 -16.70 15.40
CA SER A 64 27.95 -17.18 16.72
C SER A 64 26.63 -17.95 16.62
N HIS A 65 26.59 -19.09 17.31
CA HIS A 65 25.78 -20.29 17.05
C HIS A 65 24.25 -20.24 17.18
N GLU A 66 23.65 -21.27 16.57
CA GLU A 66 22.53 -22.10 17.05
C GLU A 66 21.52 -21.42 17.97
N ASP A 67 20.52 -20.75 17.37
CA ASP A 67 19.12 -20.80 17.81
C ASP A 67 18.31 -19.86 16.90
N LYS A 68 18.03 -20.31 15.66
CA LYS A 68 17.00 -19.66 14.86
C LYS A 68 15.64 -20.25 15.25
N PRO A 69 14.71 -19.45 15.81
CA PRO A 69 13.37 -19.93 16.13
C PRO A 69 12.64 -20.40 14.87
N HIS A 70 11.80 -21.43 14.98
CA HIS A 70 11.08 -22.04 13.84
C HIS A 70 10.27 -21.03 12.97
N TRP A 71 9.83 -19.91 13.56
CA TRP A 71 9.11 -18.84 12.86
C TRP A 71 9.99 -17.97 11.94
N MET A 72 11.32 -18.09 12.01
CA MET A 72 12.29 -17.25 11.29
C MET A 72 12.76 -17.86 9.95
N GLY A 73 12.27 -19.06 9.59
CA GLY A 73 12.64 -19.77 8.35
C GLY A 73 11.55 -19.79 7.27
N LYS A 74 10.37 -19.26 7.56
CA LYS A 74 9.22 -19.19 6.63
C LYS A 74 8.51 -17.85 6.75
N VAL A 75 9.25 -16.75 6.66
CA VAL A 75 8.60 -15.52 6.21
C VAL A 75 8.23 -15.80 4.76
N ASP A 76 6.98 -16.18 4.57
CA ASP A 76 6.43 -16.58 3.29
C ASP A 76 6.53 -15.41 2.31
N TYR A 77 7.59 -15.42 1.50
CA TYR A 77 7.89 -14.38 0.53
C TYR A 77 6.72 -14.21 -0.46
N SER A 78 5.93 -15.25 -0.67
CA SER A 78 4.67 -15.26 -1.41
C SER A 78 3.59 -14.41 -0.74
N GLY A 79 3.26 -14.70 0.52
CA GLY A 79 2.34 -13.90 1.33
C GLY A 79 2.76 -12.44 1.48
N LEU A 80 4.06 -12.13 1.56
CA LEU A 80 4.54 -10.74 1.57
C LEU A 80 4.32 -10.03 0.24
N LYS A 81 4.60 -10.68 -0.91
CA LYS A 81 4.37 -10.11 -2.24
C LYS A 81 2.89 -9.87 -2.49
N LEU A 82 2.02 -10.78 -2.07
CA LEU A 82 0.58 -10.64 -2.24
C LEU A 82 0.01 -9.48 -1.40
N LYS A 83 0.50 -9.30 -0.16
CA LYS A 83 0.15 -8.17 0.71
C LYS A 83 0.58 -6.82 0.11
N LEU A 84 1.77 -6.78 -0.51
CA LEU A 84 2.26 -5.61 -1.21
C LEU A 84 1.35 -5.22 -2.39
N ILE A 85 1.04 -6.19 -3.26
CA ILE A 85 0.20 -5.96 -4.44
C ILE A 85 -1.21 -5.54 -4.03
N GLY A 86 -1.79 -6.18 -3.00
CA GLY A 86 -3.08 -5.80 -2.46
C GLY A 86 -3.12 -4.36 -1.95
N SER A 87 -2.04 -3.88 -1.33
CA SER A 87 -1.93 -2.49 -0.88
C SER A 87 -1.89 -1.51 -2.05
N ILE A 88 -1.15 -1.82 -3.13
CA ILE A 88 -1.08 -0.99 -4.34
C ILE A 88 -2.45 -0.89 -5.03
N VAL A 89 -3.16 -2.02 -5.15
CA VAL A 89 -4.51 -2.06 -5.73
C VAL A 89 -5.48 -1.22 -4.90
N ALA A 90 -5.42 -1.29 -3.57
CA ALA A 90 -6.28 -0.52 -2.68
C ALA A 90 -6.04 1.00 -2.80
N ILE A 91 -4.79 1.44 -2.79
CA ILE A 91 -4.42 2.86 -2.96
C ILE A 91 -4.92 3.38 -4.31
N SER A 92 -4.69 2.60 -5.37
CA SER A 92 -5.18 2.91 -6.73
C SER A 92 -6.71 3.03 -6.81
N ALA A 93 -7.46 2.19 -6.08
CA ALA A 93 -8.92 2.28 -6.03
C ALA A 93 -9.40 3.57 -5.33
N ILE A 94 -8.72 3.96 -4.24
CA ILE A 94 -9.00 5.19 -3.52
C ILE A 94 -8.80 6.39 -4.44
N ASP A 95 -7.68 6.48 -5.14
CA ASP A 95 -7.38 7.60 -6.05
C ASP A 95 -8.39 7.71 -7.20
N LEU A 96 -8.83 6.58 -7.75
CA LEU A 96 -9.88 6.54 -8.76
C LEU A 96 -11.22 7.07 -8.21
N LEU A 97 -11.57 6.70 -6.98
CA LEU A 97 -12.76 7.20 -6.30
C LEU A 97 -12.66 8.71 -6.02
N LYS A 98 -11.49 9.21 -5.59
CA LYS A 98 -11.25 10.63 -5.39
C LYS A 98 -11.44 11.41 -6.69
N ALA A 99 -10.87 10.91 -7.79
CA ALA A 99 -10.98 11.54 -9.11
C ALA A 99 -12.44 11.58 -9.61
N PHE A 100 -13.17 10.47 -9.47
CA PHE A 100 -14.58 10.40 -9.85
C PHE A 100 -15.44 11.39 -9.03
N MET A 101 -15.20 11.47 -7.72
CA MET A 101 -15.94 12.36 -6.84
C MET A 101 -15.67 13.84 -7.09
N HIS A 102 -14.45 14.22 -7.48
CA HIS A 102 -14.13 15.59 -7.91
C HIS A 102 -14.78 15.93 -9.26
N ALA A 103 -14.69 15.03 -10.24
CA ALA A 103 -15.31 15.21 -11.55
C ALA A 103 -16.84 15.38 -11.47
N SER A 104 -17.49 14.75 -10.48
CA SER A 104 -18.95 14.86 -10.27
C SER A 104 -19.41 16.21 -9.70
N ASN A 105 -18.54 16.97 -9.03
CA ASN A 105 -18.97 18.07 -8.15
C ASN A 105 -18.51 19.48 -8.56
N GLN A 106 -17.41 19.64 -9.29
CA GLN A 106 -16.82 20.97 -9.54
C GLN A 106 -16.88 21.45 -10.99
N GLY A 107 -17.39 20.68 -11.94
CA GLY A 107 -17.35 21.07 -13.36
C GLY A 107 -15.93 21.22 -13.94
N GLU A 108 -14.89 21.03 -13.13
CA GLU A 108 -13.53 20.79 -13.59
C GLU A 108 -13.49 19.45 -14.30
N MET A 109 -13.32 19.54 -15.62
CA MET A 109 -13.38 18.40 -16.51
C MET A 109 -12.07 17.62 -16.42
N LEU A 110 -11.98 16.68 -15.48
CA LEU A 110 -11.25 15.46 -15.82
C LEU A 110 -11.87 14.97 -17.12
N THR A 111 -11.10 15.05 -18.20
CA THR A 111 -11.58 14.62 -19.51
C THR A 111 -12.02 13.17 -19.40
N ASN A 112 -13.09 12.77 -20.10
CA ASN A 112 -13.51 11.36 -20.14
C ASN A 112 -12.32 10.43 -20.45
N THR A 113 -11.37 10.91 -21.24
CA THR A 113 -10.09 10.26 -21.53
C THR A 113 -9.22 10.03 -20.29
N GLN A 114 -9.04 11.02 -19.42
CA GLN A 114 -8.26 10.87 -18.18
C GLN A 114 -8.94 9.88 -17.22
N MET A 115 -10.26 9.98 -17.02
CA MET A 115 -10.98 9.00 -16.21
C MET A 115 -10.86 7.58 -16.80
N ALA A 116 -11.00 7.44 -18.12
CA ALA A 116 -10.84 6.14 -18.78
C ALA A 116 -9.43 5.55 -18.57
N TRP A 117 -8.38 6.37 -18.62
CA TRP A 117 -7.02 5.93 -18.32
C TRP A 117 -6.83 5.53 -16.86
N MET A 118 -7.40 6.27 -15.91
CA MET A 118 -7.34 5.90 -14.49
C MET A 118 -8.05 4.57 -14.22
N VAL A 119 -9.24 4.36 -14.80
CA VAL A 119 -9.95 3.07 -14.75
C VAL A 119 -9.11 1.97 -15.41
N GLY A 120 -8.50 2.24 -16.56
CA GLY A 120 -7.68 1.27 -17.29
C GLY A 120 -6.42 0.83 -16.52
N ILE A 121 -5.73 1.78 -15.88
CA ILE A 121 -4.57 1.48 -15.04
C ILE A 121 -5.00 0.69 -13.80
N HIS A 122 -6.10 1.07 -13.15
CA HIS A 122 -6.62 0.34 -11.99
C HIS A 122 -7.01 -1.10 -12.35
N ALA A 123 -7.71 -1.28 -13.47
CA ALA A 123 -8.05 -2.61 -13.99
C ALA A 123 -6.79 -3.45 -14.28
N THR A 124 -5.73 -2.82 -14.80
CA THR A 124 -4.43 -3.49 -15.02
C THR A 124 -3.84 -3.97 -13.69
N PHE A 125 -3.85 -3.16 -12.63
CA PHE A 125 -3.37 -3.58 -11.31
C PHE A 125 -4.20 -4.73 -10.70
N ILE A 126 -5.53 -4.71 -10.85
CA ILE A 126 -6.39 -5.81 -10.40
C ILE A 126 -6.00 -7.10 -11.15
N ILE A 127 -5.92 -7.03 -12.48
CA ILE A 127 -5.59 -8.20 -13.31
C ILE A 127 -4.20 -8.73 -12.95
N SER A 128 -3.20 -7.87 -12.84
CA SER A 128 -1.85 -8.26 -12.45
C SER A 128 -1.83 -8.91 -11.05
N GLY A 129 -2.59 -8.39 -10.09
CA GLY A 129 -2.68 -8.98 -8.75
C GLY A 129 -3.35 -10.34 -8.74
N VAL A 130 -4.42 -10.52 -9.51
CA VAL A 130 -5.08 -11.83 -9.67
C VAL A 130 -4.15 -12.84 -10.33
N LEU A 131 -3.47 -12.45 -11.42
CA LEU A 131 -2.50 -13.32 -12.09
C LEU A 131 -1.35 -13.72 -11.16
N PHE A 132 -0.87 -12.77 -10.34
CA PHE A 132 0.16 -13.04 -9.35
C PHE A 132 -0.33 -14.06 -8.31
N ALA A 133 -1.53 -13.86 -7.77
CA ALA A 133 -2.14 -14.79 -6.80
C ALA A 133 -2.31 -16.21 -7.37
N ILE A 134 -2.68 -16.31 -8.65
CA ILE A 134 -2.83 -17.60 -9.34
C ILE A 134 -1.46 -18.27 -9.52
N MET A 135 -0.44 -17.52 -9.98
CA MET A 135 0.92 -18.03 -10.13
C MET A 135 1.46 -18.58 -8.81
N ASP A 136 1.23 -17.84 -7.73
CA ASP A 136 1.66 -18.19 -6.38
C ASP A 136 1.01 -19.49 -5.91
N LYS A 137 -0.32 -19.58 -6.08
CA LYS A 137 -1.07 -20.79 -5.75
C LYS A 137 -0.59 -22.02 -6.54
N ILE A 138 -0.34 -21.86 -7.84
CA ILE A 138 0.16 -22.96 -8.68
C ILE A 138 1.56 -23.40 -8.23
N ALA A 139 2.43 -22.46 -7.85
CA ALA A 139 3.76 -22.78 -7.35
C ALA A 139 3.73 -23.54 -6.02
N GLU A 140 2.78 -23.23 -5.13
CA GLU A 140 2.55 -23.96 -3.88
C GLU A 140 1.94 -25.36 -4.09
N ASP A 141 1.05 -25.51 -5.09
CA ASP A 141 0.38 -26.78 -5.41
C ASP A 141 1.28 -27.78 -6.15
N THR A 142 2.51 -27.40 -6.52
CA THR A 142 3.46 -28.30 -7.20
C THR A 142 4.19 -29.16 -6.16
N PRO A 143 4.00 -30.49 -6.12
CA PRO A 143 4.71 -31.34 -5.16
C PRO A 143 6.21 -31.31 -5.44
N HIS A 144 7.00 -30.95 -4.43
CA HIS A 144 8.45 -31.07 -4.46
C HIS A 144 8.84 -32.52 -4.78
N HIS A 145 9.42 -32.73 -5.97
CA HIS A 145 10.26 -33.89 -6.27
C HIS A 145 11.68 -33.61 -5.83
#